data_AF-A0A377CZ68-F1
#
_entry.id   AF-A0A377CZ68-F1
#
_cell.length_a   1.000
_cell.length_b   1.000
_cell.length_c   1.000
_cell.angle_alpha   90.00
_cell.angle_beta   90.00
_cell.angle_gamma   90.00
#
_symmetry.space_group_name_H-M   'P 1'
#
loop_
_entity.id
_entity.type
_entity.pdbx_description
1 polymer ?
#
loop_
_entity_poly.entity_id
_entity_poly.type
_entity_poly.pdbx_seq_one_letter_code
_entity_poly.pdbx_strand_id
1 'polypeptide(L)'
;MTLTRRDHENKLVAKGDYGNADAMVNDIRSSILDEWHKDAPDLVVVMGRNLFNTLRLPMINAISTTNPNTELVAGQLITASRTIGALPTFFAPYFPDDAMLITSFSNLSVYFQKGSLRRFIREEPEYNRIATYQSMNDCYVVEDYGKCALIEGISFAGEDPEDKKEAEAQA
;
A
#
# COMPACT_ATOMS: atom_id res chain seq x y z
N MET A 1 -0.66 10.26 9.08
CA MET A 1 -0.94 11.33 8.11
C MET A 1 -2.44 11.31 7.83
N THR A 2 -3.15 12.44 7.87
CA THR A 2 -4.62 12.41 7.78
C THR A 2 -5.14 12.80 6.39
N LEU A 3 -6.02 11.97 5.84
CA LEU A 3 -6.74 12.27 4.61
C LEU A 3 -8.08 12.91 4.93
N THR A 4 -8.46 13.90 4.13
CA THR A 4 -9.76 14.56 4.25
C THR A 4 -10.90 13.56 4.10
N ARG A 5 -11.82 13.52 5.07
CA ARG A 5 -13.00 12.66 5.04
C ARG A 5 -14.11 13.33 4.25
N ARG A 6 -14.68 12.60 3.29
CA ARG A 6 -15.81 13.03 2.47
C ARG A 6 -17.00 12.11 2.70
N ASP A 7 -18.20 12.68 2.68
CA ASP A 7 -19.44 11.94 2.76
C ASP A 7 -19.77 11.26 1.41
N HIS A 8 -20.78 10.38 1.40
CA HIS A 8 -21.26 9.68 0.20
C HIS A 8 -21.69 10.64 -0.93
N GLU A 9 -22.10 11.87 -0.60
CA GLU A 9 -22.42 12.94 -1.55
C GLU A 9 -21.21 13.82 -1.94
N ASN A 10 -19.97 13.37 -1.68
CA ASN A 10 -18.71 14.09 -1.93
C ASN A 10 -18.60 15.47 -1.26
N LYS A 11 -19.38 15.71 -0.19
CA LYS A 11 -19.27 16.90 0.66
C LYS A 11 -18.14 16.70 1.68
N LEU A 12 -17.41 17.77 1.98
CA LEU A 12 -16.33 17.77 2.97
C LEU A 12 -16.91 17.64 4.38
N VAL A 13 -16.53 16.58 5.10
CA VAL A 13 -16.98 16.33 6.48
C VAL A 13 -15.92 16.80 7.46
N ALA A 14 -14.66 16.46 7.23
CA ALA A 14 -13.53 16.87 8.05
C ALA A 14 -12.28 17.09 7.19
N LYS A 15 -11.59 18.21 7.41
CA LYS A 15 -10.36 18.55 6.70
C LYS A 15 -9.17 17.81 7.32
N GLY A 16 -8.50 16.98 6.53
CA GLY A 16 -7.21 16.39 6.89
C GLY A 16 -6.05 17.19 6.34
N ASP A 17 -4.83 16.69 6.55
CA ASP A 17 -3.59 17.27 6.02
C ASP A 17 -3.60 17.30 4.48
N TYR A 18 -4.16 16.26 3.86
CA TYR A 18 -4.28 16.15 2.39
C TYR A 18 -5.73 16.01 1.94
N GLY A 19 -6.04 16.60 0.79
CA GLY A 19 -7.37 16.55 0.17
C GLY A 19 -7.70 15.25 -0.56
N ASN A 20 -6.67 14.51 -1.01
CA ASN A 20 -6.76 13.22 -1.71
C ASN A 20 -5.43 12.46 -1.58
N ALA A 21 -5.45 11.14 -1.67
CA ALA A 21 -4.26 10.29 -1.70
C ALA A 21 -3.31 10.63 -2.86
N ASP A 22 -3.84 11.03 -4.02
CA ASP A 22 -3.02 11.46 -5.16
C ASP A 22 -2.17 12.71 -4.83
N ALA A 23 -2.73 13.65 -4.05
CA ALA A 23 -2.01 14.84 -3.62
C ALA A 23 -0.90 14.48 -2.62
N MET A 24 -1.20 13.56 -1.70
CA MET A 24 -0.25 13.04 -0.73
C MET A 24 0.95 12.37 -1.40
N VAL A 25 0.71 11.46 -2.35
CA VAL A 25 1.78 10.75 -3.07
C VAL A 25 2.65 11.70 -3.87
N ASN A 26 2.06 12.69 -4.55
CA ASN A 26 2.83 13.68 -5.31
C ASN A 26 3.69 14.60 -4.43
N ASP A 27 3.17 15.01 -3.28
CA ASP A 27 3.92 15.83 -2.33
C ASP A 27 5.10 15.06 -1.74
N ILE A 28 4.88 13.81 -1.32
CA ILE A 28 5.92 12.96 -0.75
C ILE A 28 6.98 12.61 -1.79
N ARG A 29 6.57 12.32 -3.03
CA ARG A 29 7.50 12.14 -4.15
C ARG A 29 8.38 13.38 -4.35
N SER A 30 7.84 14.58 -4.17
CA SER A 30 8.57 15.83 -4.42
C SER A 30 9.44 16.27 -3.25
N SER A 31 9.08 15.89 -2.01
CA SER A 31 9.72 16.36 -0.78
C SER A 31 10.69 15.36 -0.16
N ILE A 32 10.39 14.06 -0.21
CA ILE A 32 11.15 13.01 0.50
C ILE A 32 12.18 12.34 -0.40
N LEU A 33 11.87 12.12 -1.68
CA LEU A 33 12.81 11.49 -2.60
C LEU A 33 13.94 12.46 -2.97
N ASP A 34 15.14 11.90 -3.14
CA ASP A 34 16.28 12.66 -3.65
C ASP A 34 16.00 13.21 -5.05
N GLU A 35 16.53 14.39 -5.35
CA GLU A 35 16.23 15.17 -6.56
C GLU A 35 16.36 14.36 -7.87
N TRP A 36 17.40 13.53 -8.00
CA TRP A 36 17.64 12.72 -9.20
C TRP A 36 16.70 11.52 -9.33
N HIS A 37 16.03 11.11 -8.24
CA HIS A 37 15.06 10.00 -8.25
C HIS A 37 13.63 10.47 -8.45
N LYS A 38 13.33 11.77 -8.30
CA LYS A 38 11.97 12.31 -8.42
C LYS A 38 11.33 12.01 -9.76
N ASP A 39 12.09 12.11 -10.85
CA ASP A 39 11.61 11.87 -12.22
C ASP A 39 11.92 10.45 -12.74
N ALA A 40 12.30 9.53 -11.84
CA ALA A 40 12.59 8.17 -12.24
C ALA A 40 11.31 7.49 -12.81
N PRO A 41 11.37 6.93 -14.02
CA PRO A 41 10.19 6.36 -14.69
C PRO A 41 9.74 5.01 -14.12
N ASP A 42 10.56 4.41 -13.25
CA ASP A 42 10.36 3.09 -12.67
C ASP A 42 9.75 3.13 -11.27
N LEU A 43 9.31 4.30 -10.79
CA LEU A 43 8.66 4.44 -9.49
C LEU A 43 7.29 3.75 -9.48
N VAL A 44 7.05 2.99 -8.42
CA VAL A 44 5.82 2.25 -8.17
C VAL A 44 5.35 2.54 -6.75
N VAL A 45 4.03 2.60 -6.57
CA VAL A 45 3.40 2.69 -5.25
C VAL A 45 3.01 1.28 -4.82
N VAL A 46 3.66 0.76 -3.79
CA VAL A 46 3.34 -0.53 -3.17
C VAL A 46 2.39 -0.29 -2.01
N MET A 47 1.26 -0.99 -2.00
CA MET A 47 0.26 -0.88 -0.93
C MET A 47 -0.62 -2.12 -0.81
N GLY A 48 -1.38 -2.21 0.28
CA GLY A 48 -2.43 -3.22 0.46
C GLY A 48 -3.64 -2.95 -0.43
N ARG A 49 -4.38 -4.02 -0.78
CA ARG A 49 -5.62 -3.92 -1.56
C ARG A 49 -6.74 -3.21 -0.77
N ASN A 50 -6.80 -3.44 0.54
CA ASN A 50 -7.85 -2.87 1.39
C ASN A 50 -7.75 -1.34 1.39
N LEU A 51 -6.55 -0.81 1.64
CA LEU A 51 -6.30 0.63 1.60
C LEU A 51 -6.70 1.25 0.26
N PHE A 52 -6.31 0.61 -0.85
CA PHE A 52 -6.65 1.09 -2.19
C PHE A 52 -8.17 1.19 -2.41
N ASN A 53 -8.92 0.21 -1.94
CA ASN A 53 -10.38 0.22 -2.01
C ASN A 53 -10.97 1.34 -1.15
N THR A 54 -10.53 1.46 0.11
CA THR A 54 -11.02 2.49 1.03
C THR A 54 -10.82 3.90 0.48
N LEU A 55 -9.69 4.17 -0.17
CA LEU A 55 -9.41 5.45 -0.84
C LEU A 55 -10.36 5.75 -2.02
N ARG A 56 -10.77 4.72 -2.77
CA ARG A 56 -11.59 4.88 -3.99
C ARG A 56 -13.10 4.82 -3.74
N LEU A 57 -13.55 4.21 -2.65
CA LEU A 57 -14.98 4.06 -2.33
C LEU A 57 -15.77 5.39 -2.34
N PRO A 58 -15.28 6.50 -1.74
CA PRO A 58 -15.99 7.78 -1.81
C PRO A 58 -16.17 8.30 -3.24
N MET A 59 -15.17 8.08 -4.12
CA MET A 59 -15.27 8.49 -5.52
C MET A 59 -16.29 7.64 -6.29
N ILE A 60 -16.29 6.32 -6.07
CA ILE A 60 -17.25 5.42 -6.71
C ILE A 60 -18.69 5.78 -6.30
N ASN A 61 -18.92 6.07 -5.03
CA ASN A 61 -20.23 6.47 -4.52
C ASN A 61 -20.69 7.79 -5.13
N ALA A 62 -19.81 8.80 -5.22
CA ALA A 62 -20.13 10.08 -5.84
C ALA A 62 -20.53 9.93 -7.33
N ILE A 63 -19.85 9.05 -8.07
CA ILE A 63 -20.16 8.78 -9.49
C ILE A 63 -21.56 8.17 -9.64
N SER A 64 -22.01 7.33 -8.70
CA SER A 64 -23.31 6.65 -8.77
C SER A 64 -24.51 7.58 -8.54
N THR A 65 -24.34 8.72 -7.87
CA THR A 65 -25.46 9.57 -7.43
C THR A 65 -25.76 10.72 -8.40
N THR A 66 -24.76 11.21 -9.14
CA THR A 66 -24.90 12.55 -9.76
C THR A 66 -25.23 12.67 -11.24
N ASN A 67 -24.77 11.88 -12.24
CA ASN A 67 -24.89 12.36 -13.64
C ASN A 67 -24.60 11.35 -14.81
N PRO A 68 -24.85 11.73 -16.10
CA PRO A 68 -25.29 10.86 -17.20
C PRO A 68 -24.15 10.09 -17.89
N ASN A 69 -24.50 9.05 -18.64
CA ASN A 69 -23.66 7.99 -19.24
C ASN A 69 -22.19 8.29 -19.62
N THR A 70 -21.82 9.48 -20.07
CA THR A 70 -20.42 9.83 -20.39
C THR A 70 -19.54 10.04 -19.15
N GLU A 71 -20.07 10.64 -18.08
CA GLU A 71 -19.35 10.78 -16.80
C GLU A 71 -19.25 9.44 -16.07
N LEU A 72 -20.25 8.56 -16.23
CA LEU A 72 -20.21 7.19 -15.75
C LEU A 72 -19.09 6.37 -16.42
N VAL A 73 -18.92 6.50 -17.74
CA VAL A 73 -17.83 5.83 -18.47
C VAL A 73 -16.46 6.36 -18.05
N ALA A 74 -16.31 7.67 -17.84
CA ALA A 74 -15.09 8.25 -17.30
C ALA A 74 -14.81 7.76 -15.86
N GLY A 75 -15.84 7.64 -15.03
CA GLY A 75 -15.75 7.09 -13.68
C GLY A 75 -15.34 5.62 -13.65
N GLN A 76 -15.84 4.81 -14.59
CA GLN A 76 -15.43 3.41 -14.75
C GLN A 76 -13.96 3.29 -15.18
N LEU A 77 -13.49 4.16 -16.09
CA LEU A 77 -12.08 4.19 -16.50
C LEU A 77 -11.14 4.59 -15.35
N ILE A 78 -11.54 5.55 -14.51
CA ILE A 78 -10.78 5.97 -13.32
C ILE A 78 -10.77 4.87 -12.25
N THR A 79 -11.86 4.11 -12.14
CA THR A 79 -11.93 2.96 -11.23
C THR A 79 -11.07 1.81 -11.71
N ALA A 80 -11.04 1.58 -13.03
CA ALA A 80 -10.22 0.55 -13.66
C ALA A 80 -8.73 0.90 -13.65
N SER A 81 -8.37 2.18 -13.67
CA SER A 81 -6.98 2.60 -13.55
C SER A 81 -6.46 2.27 -12.15
N ARG A 82 -5.36 1.53 -12.10
CA ARG A 82 -4.65 1.17 -10.85
C ARG A 82 -3.47 2.11 -10.68
N THR A 83 -3.78 3.39 -10.62
CA THR A 83 -2.78 4.45 -10.46
C THR A 83 -3.18 5.34 -9.28
N ILE A 84 -2.17 5.83 -8.57
CA ILE A 84 -2.28 6.86 -7.52
C ILE A 84 -1.12 7.84 -7.74
N GLY A 85 -1.40 9.14 -7.76
CA GLY A 85 -0.38 10.18 -7.94
C GLY A 85 0.35 10.05 -9.29
N ALA A 86 -0.36 9.61 -10.34
CA ALA A 86 0.20 9.28 -11.65
C ALA A 86 1.25 8.16 -11.68
N LEU A 87 1.46 7.44 -10.57
CA LEU A 87 2.32 6.27 -10.48
C LEU A 87 1.49 4.97 -10.57
N PRO A 88 2.03 3.91 -11.19
CA PRO A 88 1.41 2.59 -11.15
C PRO A 88 1.39 2.05 -9.71
N THR A 89 0.29 1.41 -9.32
CA THR A 89 0.17 0.75 -8.00
C THR A 89 0.40 -0.74 -8.11
N PHE A 90 1.18 -1.29 -7.19
CA PHE A 90 1.36 -2.73 -7.00
C PHE A 90 0.75 -3.18 -5.67
N PHE A 91 -0.04 -4.25 -5.73
CA PHE A 91 -0.69 -4.81 -4.54
C PHE A 91 0.14 -5.97 -4.00
N ALA A 92 0.90 -5.69 -2.94
CA ALA A 92 1.61 -6.74 -2.21
C ALA A 92 0.63 -7.48 -1.28
N PRO A 93 0.59 -8.82 -1.28
CA PRO A 93 -0.21 -9.58 -0.32
C PRO A 93 0.37 -9.39 1.09
N TYR A 94 -0.51 -9.34 2.09
CA TYR A 94 -0.15 -9.15 3.52
C TYR A 94 0.60 -7.85 3.82
N PHE A 95 0.49 -6.84 2.96
CA PHE A 95 1.01 -5.51 3.23
C PHE A 95 0.15 -4.79 4.29
N PRO A 96 0.73 -3.99 5.20
CA PRO A 96 -0.04 -3.24 6.20
C PRO A 96 -1.12 -2.35 5.57
N ASP A 97 -2.31 -2.34 6.16
CA ASP A 97 -3.49 -1.67 5.60
C ASP A 97 -3.48 -0.15 5.79
N ASP A 98 -2.58 0.38 6.63
CA ASP A 98 -2.44 1.81 6.93
C ASP A 98 -1.16 2.41 6.34
N ALA A 99 -0.45 1.67 5.49
CA ALA A 99 0.83 2.08 4.94
C ALA A 99 0.85 2.09 3.40
N MET A 100 1.75 2.91 2.84
CA MET A 100 2.08 2.98 1.42
C MET A 100 3.58 3.19 1.26
N LEU A 101 4.19 2.44 0.33
CA LEU A 101 5.62 2.54 0.03
C LEU A 101 5.81 3.02 -1.41
N ILE A 102 6.57 4.10 -1.59
CA ILE A 102 6.98 4.62 -2.90
C ILE A 102 8.44 4.23 -3.12
N THR A 103 8.68 3.34 -4.10
CA THR A 103 10.03 2.90 -4.46
C THR A 103 10.02 2.25 -5.85
N SER A 104 11.19 1.83 -6.34
CA SER A 104 11.31 0.96 -7.51
C SER A 104 11.59 -0.49 -7.08
N PHE A 105 11.11 -1.46 -7.85
CA PHE A 105 11.44 -2.87 -7.61
C PHE A 105 12.93 -3.18 -7.76
N SER A 106 13.67 -2.41 -8.56
CA SER A 106 15.12 -2.56 -8.69
C SER A 106 15.88 -2.11 -7.43
N ASN A 107 15.24 -1.34 -6.55
CA ASN A 107 15.81 -0.86 -5.29
C ASN A 107 15.67 -1.87 -4.14
N LEU A 108 14.77 -2.85 -4.28
CA LEU A 108 14.50 -3.87 -3.28
C LEU A 108 15.22 -5.17 -3.65
N SER A 109 16.20 -5.55 -2.84
CA SER A 109 17.04 -6.72 -3.09
C SER A 109 16.86 -7.80 -2.04
N VAL A 110 16.93 -9.05 -2.49
CA VAL A 110 17.00 -10.23 -1.62
C VAL A 110 18.33 -10.92 -1.86
N TYR A 111 19.19 -10.91 -0.87
CA TYR A 111 20.45 -11.63 -0.87
C TYR A 111 20.29 -12.98 -0.19
N PHE A 112 20.79 -14.03 -0.83
CA PHE A 112 20.80 -15.36 -0.24
C PHE A 112 22.21 -15.96 -0.30
N GLN A 113 22.60 -16.64 0.76
CA GLN A 113 23.90 -17.30 0.80
C GLN A 113 23.85 -18.56 -0.08
N LYS A 114 24.72 -18.61 -1.11
CA LYS A 114 24.84 -19.78 -1.99
C LYS A 114 25.20 -21.03 -1.20
N GLY A 115 24.46 -22.11 -1.43
CA GLY A 115 24.66 -23.39 -0.75
C GLY A 115 24.14 -23.47 0.69
N SER A 116 23.46 -22.43 1.20
CA SER A 116 22.89 -22.44 2.56
C SER A 116 21.61 -23.27 2.68
N LEU A 117 20.96 -23.60 1.56
CA LEU A 117 19.73 -24.39 1.56
C LEU A 117 20.03 -25.82 2.02
N ARG A 118 19.60 -26.14 3.24
CA ARG A 118 19.68 -27.48 3.82
C ARG A 118 18.30 -28.00 4.15
N ARG A 119 18.06 -29.27 3.77
CA ARG A 119 16.81 -29.99 4.00
C ARG A 119 17.10 -31.26 4.80
N PHE A 120 16.34 -31.49 5.86
CA PHE A 120 16.41 -32.68 6.69
C PHE A 120 15.01 -33.30 6.79
N ILE A 121 14.89 -34.58 6.47
CA ILE A 121 13.62 -35.32 6.50
C ILE A 121 13.72 -36.35 7.62
N ARG A 122 12.75 -36.35 8.53
CA ARG A 122 12.67 -37.29 9.65
C ARG A 122 11.28 -37.84 9.77
N GLU A 123 11.18 -39.16 9.90
CA GLU A 123 9.94 -39.81 10.31
C GLU A 123 9.74 -39.60 11.82
N GLU A 124 8.55 -39.10 12.20
CA GLU A 124 8.15 -38.88 13.59
C GLU A 124 6.98 -39.82 13.92
N PRO A 125 7.26 -41.08 14.33
CA PRO A 125 6.23 -42.06 14.63
C PRO A 125 5.29 -41.61 15.75
N GLU A 126 5.80 -40.82 16.71
CA GLU A 126 5.03 -40.26 17.83
C GLU A 126 3.83 -39.43 17.39
N TYR A 127 3.94 -38.75 16.24
CA TYR A 127 2.89 -37.92 15.66
C TYR A 127 2.32 -38.51 14.36
N ASN A 128 2.69 -39.75 14.02
CA ASN A 128 2.32 -40.42 12.77
C ASN A 128 2.49 -39.52 11.53
N ARG A 129 3.67 -38.88 11.39
CA ARG A 129 3.95 -37.94 10.29
C ARG A 129 5.40 -37.99 9.84
N ILE A 130 5.66 -37.51 8.63
CA ILE A 130 7.02 -37.25 8.11
C ILE A 130 7.25 -35.74 8.18
N ALA A 131 8.23 -35.31 8.98
CA ALA A 131 8.60 -33.90 9.10
C ALA A 131 9.72 -33.55 8.11
N THR A 132 9.55 -32.44 7.39
CA THR A 132 10.60 -31.83 6.56
C THR A 132 11.04 -30.52 7.21
N TYR A 133 12.31 -30.48 7.60
CA TYR A 133 12.96 -29.28 8.12
C TYR A 133 13.78 -28.65 7.00
N GLN A 134 13.52 -27.39 6.69
CA GLN A 134 14.26 -26.64 5.69
C GLN A 134 14.77 -25.35 6.31
N SER A 135 16.02 -25.01 6.01
CA SER A 135 16.59 -23.72 6.41
C SER A 135 17.47 -23.17 5.30
N MET A 136 17.47 -21.85 5.20
CA MET A 136 18.19 -21.07 4.20
C MET A 136 18.57 -19.74 4.84
N ASN A 137 19.71 -19.18 4.44
CA ASN A 137 20.19 -17.89 4.95
C ASN A 137 19.88 -16.81 3.93
N ASP A 138 18.86 -16.00 4.23
CA ASP A 138 18.36 -14.92 3.39
C ASP A 138 18.45 -13.57 4.12
N CYS A 139 18.61 -12.49 3.35
CA CYS A 139 18.70 -11.12 3.83
C CYS A 139 17.95 -10.18 2.87
N TYR A 140 17.14 -9.29 3.43
CA TYR A 140 16.40 -8.27 2.70
C TYR A 140 17.12 -6.94 2.84
N VAL A 141 17.38 -6.27 1.72
CA VAL A 141 18.11 -5.00 1.69
C VAL A 141 17.41 -4.02 0.77
N VAL A 142 17.36 -2.76 1.22
CA VAL A 142 17.04 -1.61 0.38
C VAL A 142 18.38 -1.02 -0.06
N GLU A 143 18.62 -0.96 -1.36
CA GLU A 143 19.92 -0.53 -1.91
C GLU A 143 20.16 0.95 -1.69
N ASP A 144 19.18 1.78 -2.05
CA ASP A 144 19.22 3.23 -1.94
C ASP A 144 18.03 3.75 -1.12
N TYR A 145 18.34 4.33 0.04
CA TYR A 145 17.35 4.93 0.92
C TYR A 145 16.76 6.23 0.35
N GLY A 146 17.49 6.97 -0.49
CA GLY A 146 17.02 8.21 -1.12
C GLY A 146 15.97 7.98 -2.21
N LYS A 147 15.85 6.74 -2.71
CA LYS A 147 14.81 6.31 -3.67
C LYS A 147 13.59 5.67 -2.97
N CYS A 148 13.49 5.76 -1.65
CA CYS A 148 12.48 5.05 -0.86
C CYS A 148 11.74 6.03 0.06
N ALA A 149 10.40 6.05 -0.03
CA ALA A 149 9.56 6.80 0.90
C ALA A 149 8.44 5.92 1.42
N LEU A 150 8.43 5.65 2.72
CA LEU A 150 7.38 4.91 3.41
C LEU A 150 6.46 5.89 4.14
N ILE A 151 5.16 5.68 3.94
CA ILE A 151 4.08 6.46 4.55
C ILE A 151 3.34 5.50 5.47
N GLU A 152 3.28 5.83 6.76
CA GLU A 152 2.61 5.01 7.77
C GLU A 152 1.50 5.79 8.46
N GLY A 153 0.56 5.08 9.08
CA GLY A 153 -0.54 5.67 9.85
C GLY A 153 -1.45 6.53 8.97
N ILE A 154 -1.83 6.02 7.80
CA ILE A 154 -2.84 6.65 6.95
C ILE A 154 -4.22 6.42 7.60
N SER A 155 -4.87 7.51 7.97
CA SER A 155 -6.24 7.51 8.51
C SER A 155 -7.06 8.62 7.89
N PHE A 156 -8.38 8.48 7.92
CA PHE A 156 -9.28 9.55 7.51
C PHE A 156 -9.55 10.49 8.69
N ALA A 157 -9.63 11.80 8.42
CA ALA A 157 -9.93 12.81 9.42
C ALA A 157 -11.28 12.51 10.10
N GLY A 158 -11.28 12.43 11.43
CA GLY A 158 -12.46 12.07 12.22
C GLY A 158 -12.62 10.57 12.52
N GLU A 159 -11.61 9.73 12.21
CA GLU A 159 -11.37 8.49 12.95
C GLU A 159 -10.39 8.81 14.08
N ASP A 160 -10.88 8.83 15.32
CA ASP A 160 -10.00 8.96 16.48
C ASP A 160 -9.10 7.71 16.57
N PRO A 161 -7.80 7.85 16.88
CA PRO A 161 -6.85 6.74 16.90
C PRO A 161 -7.12 5.68 17.99
N GLU A 162 -8.17 5.84 18.80
CA GLU A 162 -8.60 4.87 19.82
C GLU A 162 -9.40 3.70 19.22
N ASP A 163 -10.15 3.90 18.13
CA ASP A 163 -11.01 2.84 17.55
C ASP A 163 -10.20 1.70 16.89
N LYS A 164 -8.94 1.94 16.49
CA LYS A 164 -8.08 0.89 15.90
C LYS A 164 -7.44 -0.01 16.95
N LYS A 165 -7.20 0.48 18.17
CA LYS A 165 -6.60 -0.34 19.25
C LYS A 165 -7.59 -1.35 19.83
N GLU A 166 -8.89 -1.03 19.84
CA GLU A 166 -9.90 -1.97 20.31
C GLU A 166 -10.14 -3.13 19.32
N ALA A 167 -9.94 -2.91 18.01
CA ALA A 167 -10.05 -3.94 16.98
C ALA A 167 -8.89 -4.95 17.00
N GLU A 168 -7.66 -4.52 17.33
CA GLU A 168 -6.50 -5.41 17.46
C GLU A 168 -6.45 -6.12 18.82
N ALA A 169 -7.05 -5.57 19.88
CA ALA A 169 -7.12 -6.21 21.20
C ALA A 169 -8.19 -7.32 21.31
N GLN A 170 -9.10 -7.43 20.33
CA GLN A 170 -10.19 -8.41 20.29
C GLN A 170 -9.99 -9.52 19.25
N ALA A 171 -8.86 -9.54 18.53
CA ALA A 171 -8.46 -10.58 17.58
C ALA A 171 -7.31 -11.44 18.15
#